data_AF-A0A4U1LXQ7-F1
#
_entry.id   AF-A0A4U1LXQ7-F1
#
_cell.length_a   1.000
_cell.length_b   1.000
_cell.length_c   1.000
_cell.angle_alpha   90.00
_cell.angle_beta   90.00
_cell.angle_gamma   90.00
#
_symmetry.space_group_name_H-M   'P 1'
#
loop_
_entity.id
_entity.type
_entity.pdbx_description
1 polymer ?
#
loop_
_entity_poly.entity_id
_entity_poly.type
_entity_poly.pdbx_seq_one_letter_code
_entity_poly.pdbx_strand_id
1 'polypeptide(L)'
;MEVIMKNTNDAKYQRAQKRVKEIKSFYIHLGVYVIINAFILANFFIQSGFDQMRFWDWTNFSTLFFWGIGLAFHGIRVFGIFPIFGSNWEERKIQEYMDRDRAEKDKYL
;
A
#
# COMPACT_ATOMS: atom_id res chain seq x y z
N MET A 1 -33.11 -15.09 6.15
CA MET A 1 -32.55 -13.92 5.42
C MET A 1 -31.81 -12.96 6.33
N GLU A 2 -32.31 -12.66 7.55
CA GLU A 2 -31.64 -11.74 8.50
C GLU A 2 -30.21 -12.15 8.89
N VAL A 3 -29.97 -13.45 9.12
CA VAL A 3 -28.64 -13.96 9.52
C VAL A 3 -27.59 -13.76 8.41
N ILE A 4 -28.00 -13.92 7.15
CA ILE A 4 -27.12 -13.72 5.98
C ILE A 4 -26.83 -12.23 5.82
N MET A 5 -27.85 -11.36 5.94
CA MET A 5 -27.66 -9.90 5.88
C MET A 5 -26.73 -9.37 6.98
N LYS A 6 -26.88 -9.84 8.22
CA LYS A 6 -26.03 -9.47 9.36
C LYS A 6 -24.56 -9.81 9.10
N ASN A 7 -24.28 -11.04 8.67
CA ASN A 7 -22.92 -11.49 8.37
C ASN A 7 -22.30 -10.73 7.17
N THR A 8 -23.08 -10.45 6.12
CA THR A 8 -22.60 -9.62 4.99
C THR A 8 -22.34 -8.16 5.38
N ASN A 9 -23.13 -7.59 6.29
CA ASN A 9 -22.88 -6.24 6.81
C ASN A 9 -21.59 -6.20 7.64
N ASP A 10 -21.36 -7.22 8.48
CA ASP A 10 -20.13 -7.36 9.25
C ASP A 10 -18.90 -7.52 8.33
N ALA A 11 -19.00 -8.33 7.27
CA ALA A 11 -17.91 -8.51 6.30
C ALA A 11 -17.58 -7.23 5.51
N LYS A 12 -18.61 -6.50 5.04
CA LYS A 12 -18.42 -5.21 4.35
C LYS A 12 -17.81 -4.16 5.29
N TYR A 13 -18.29 -4.11 6.52
CA TYR A 13 -17.78 -3.21 7.55
C TYR A 13 -16.30 -3.51 7.88
N GLN A 14 -15.94 -4.79 8.06
CA GLN A 14 -14.56 -5.19 8.32
C GLN A 14 -13.62 -4.85 7.14
N ARG A 15 -14.07 -5.03 5.89
CA ARG A 15 -13.28 -4.63 4.70
C ARG A 15 -13.06 -3.12 4.67
N ALA A 16 -14.11 -2.32 4.94
CA ALA A 16 -13.99 -0.87 5.03
C ALA A 16 -13.05 -0.43 6.15
N GLN A 17 -13.16 -1.03 7.34
CA GLN A 17 -12.30 -0.75 8.49
C GLN A 17 -10.83 -1.08 8.19
N LYS A 18 -10.55 -2.23 7.57
CA LYS A 18 -9.21 -2.61 7.13
C LYS A 18 -8.65 -1.57 6.16
N ARG A 19 -9.47 -1.10 5.21
CA ARG A 19 -9.04 -0.06 4.26
C ARG A 19 -8.68 1.26 4.94
N VAL A 20 -9.50 1.71 5.88
CA VAL A 20 -9.21 2.94 6.64
C VAL A 20 -7.90 2.79 7.42
N LYS A 21 -7.65 1.62 8.02
CA LYS A 21 -6.41 1.33 8.75
C LYS A 21 -5.19 1.36 7.84
N GLU A 22 -5.27 0.79 6.64
CA GLU A 22 -4.20 0.82 5.64
C GLU A 22 -3.89 2.25 5.17
N ILE A 23 -4.93 3.05 4.88
CA ILE A 23 -4.81 4.45 4.50
C ILE A 23 -4.13 5.25 5.62
N LYS A 24 -4.57 5.07 6.88
CA LYS A 24 -3.95 5.73 8.03
C LYS A 24 -2.48 5.34 8.18
N SER A 25 -2.16 4.06 8.02
CA SER A 25 -0.77 3.58 8.09
C SER A 25 0.11 4.19 6.99
N PHE A 26 -0.43 4.37 5.79
CA PHE A 26 0.28 5.06 4.71
C PHE A 26 0.57 6.52 5.06
N TYR A 27 -0.42 7.27 5.57
CA TYR A 27 -0.20 8.68 5.95
C TYR A 27 0.81 8.84 7.08
N ILE A 28 0.84 7.92 8.04
CA ILE A 28 1.88 7.93 9.09
C ILE A 28 3.26 7.71 8.47
N HIS A 29 3.41 6.72 7.58
CA HIS A 29 4.68 6.45 6.92
C HIS A 29 5.12 7.63 6.03
N LEU A 30 4.19 8.23 5.28
CA LEU A 30 4.43 9.44 4.49
C LEU A 30 4.87 10.62 5.39
N GLY A 31 4.21 10.83 6.51
CA GLY A 31 4.56 11.89 7.46
C GLY A 31 5.97 11.71 8.02
N VAL A 32 6.31 10.49 8.47
CA VAL A 32 7.66 10.15 8.94
C VAL A 32 8.70 10.36 7.84
N TYR A 33 8.40 9.92 6.61
CA TYR A 33 9.26 10.12 5.45
C TYR A 33 9.53 11.61 5.22
N VAL A 34 8.51 12.47 5.22
CA VAL A 34 8.68 13.92 4.99
C VAL A 34 9.51 14.55 6.11
N ILE A 35 9.19 14.27 7.37
CA ILE A 35 9.87 14.87 8.53
C ILE A 35 11.36 14.49 8.56
N ILE A 36 11.67 13.20 8.42
CA ILE A 36 13.06 12.71 8.46
C ILE A 36 13.85 13.25 7.28
N ASN A 37 13.31 13.20 6.06
CA ASN A 37 14.04 13.68 4.89
C ASN A 37 14.23 15.21 4.92
N ALA A 38 13.26 15.98 5.41
CA ALA A 38 13.44 17.41 5.62
C ALA A 38 14.56 17.69 6.64
N PHE A 39 14.63 16.93 7.74
CA PHE A 39 15.70 17.05 8.72
C PHE A 39 17.09 16.70 8.16
N ILE A 40 17.18 15.64 7.34
CA ILE A 40 18.42 15.23 6.65
C ILE A 40 18.87 16.33 5.68
N LEU A 41 17.97 16.82 4.81
CA LEU A 41 18.28 17.89 3.85
C LEU A 41 18.71 19.18 4.56
N ALA A 42 18.04 19.55 5.65
CA ALA A 42 18.44 20.72 6.45
C ALA A 42 19.84 20.54 7.03
N ASN A 43 20.18 19.36 7.55
CA ASN A 43 21.53 19.08 8.05
C ASN A 43 22.59 19.16 6.95
N PHE A 44 22.34 18.56 5.79
CA PHE A 44 23.27 18.63 4.67
C PHE A 44 23.46 20.07 4.17
N PHE A 45 22.40 20.88 4.14
CA PHE A 45 22.48 22.28 3.75
C PHE A 45 23.32 23.13 4.72
N ILE A 46 23.22 22.86 6.02
CA ILE A 46 24.05 23.52 7.04
C ILE A 46 25.51 23.03 6.93
N GLN A 47 25.72 21.73 6.77
CA GLN A 47 27.05 21.12 6.68
C GLN A 47 27.80 21.51 5.39
N SER A 48 27.07 21.78 4.30
CA SER A 48 27.68 22.30 3.06
C SER A 48 28.15 23.75 3.19
N GLY A 49 27.89 24.43 4.32
CA GLY A 49 28.25 25.83 4.51
C GLY A 49 27.52 26.76 3.55
N PHE A 50 26.28 26.40 3.16
CA PHE A 50 25.48 27.09 2.15
C PHE A 50 26.07 27.06 0.73
N ASP A 51 27.10 26.24 0.50
CA ASP A 51 27.61 25.97 -0.84
C ASP A 51 26.61 25.08 -1.59
N GLN A 52 26.03 25.65 -2.66
CA GLN A 52 25.03 24.98 -3.48
C GLN A 52 25.63 23.80 -4.25
N MET A 53 26.90 23.86 -4.65
CA MET A 53 27.54 22.81 -5.45
C MET A 53 27.74 21.53 -4.63
N ARG A 54 28.04 21.66 -3.33
CA ARG A 54 28.17 20.53 -2.40
C ARG A 54 26.83 19.99 -1.92
N PHE A 55 25.81 20.85 -1.85
CA PHE A 55 24.45 20.42 -1.50
C PHE A 55 23.81 19.55 -2.59
N TRP A 56 24.01 19.93 -3.87
CA TRP A 56 23.46 19.22 -5.03
C TRP A 56 24.16 17.91 -5.39
N ASP A 57 25.04 17.39 -4.54
CA ASP A 57 25.62 16.06 -4.71
C ASP A 57 24.51 15.00 -4.69
N TRP A 58 24.47 14.18 -5.74
CA TRP A 58 23.50 13.09 -5.90
C TRP A 58 23.45 12.16 -4.69
N THR A 59 24.58 12.00 -3.99
CA THR A 59 24.69 11.18 -2.79
C THR A 59 23.72 11.61 -1.69
N ASN A 60 23.47 12.92 -1.54
CA ASN A 60 22.56 13.46 -0.53
C ASN A 60 21.08 13.12 -0.80
N PHE A 61 20.73 12.89 -2.06
CA PHE A 61 19.36 12.55 -2.48
C PHE A 61 19.09 11.05 -2.60
N SER A 62 20.14 10.23 -2.56
CA SER A 62 20.03 8.78 -2.71
C SER A 62 19.08 8.17 -1.66
N THR A 63 19.18 8.60 -0.40
CA THR A 63 18.29 8.17 0.69
C THR A 63 16.83 8.49 0.39
N LEU A 64 16.53 9.72 -0.05
CA LEU A 64 15.18 10.14 -0.44
C LEU A 64 14.67 9.26 -1.60
N PHE A 65 15.51 9.03 -2.61
CA PHE A 65 15.14 8.27 -3.78
C PHE A 65 14.75 6.81 -3.45
N PHE A 66 15.62 6.08 -2.74
CA PHE A 66 15.36 4.68 -2.42
C PHE A 66 14.19 4.50 -1.44
N TRP A 67 14.08 5.37 -0.43
CA TRP A 67 12.91 5.35 0.46
C TRP A 67 11.63 5.78 -0.25
N GLY A 68 11.72 6.74 -1.17
CA GLY A 68 10.63 7.21 -2.00
C GLY A 68 10.05 6.11 -2.87
N ILE A 69 10.89 5.22 -3.40
CA ILE A 69 10.44 4.02 -4.13
C ILE A 69 9.59 3.11 -3.21
N GLY A 70 10.09 2.80 -2.01
CA GLY A 70 9.34 1.98 -1.05
C GLY A 70 8.01 2.60 -0.64
N LEU A 71 7.99 3.92 -0.42
CA LEU A 71 6.78 4.68 -0.14
C LEU A 71 5.80 4.68 -1.32
N ALA A 72 6.30 4.80 -2.55
CA ALA A 72 5.48 4.72 -3.76
C ALA A 72 4.82 3.34 -3.89
N PHE A 73 5.56 2.25 -3.70
CA PHE A 73 4.98 0.89 -3.70
C PHE A 73 3.91 0.72 -2.60
N HIS A 74 4.16 1.24 -1.40
CA HIS A 74 3.16 1.21 -0.33
C HIS A 74 1.89 2.00 -0.72
N GLY A 75 2.05 3.20 -1.27
CA GLY A 75 0.94 4.02 -1.76
C GLY A 75 0.14 3.32 -2.85
N ILE A 76 0.81 2.71 -3.81
CA ILE A 76 0.13 1.99 -4.89
C ILE A 76 -0.70 0.82 -4.34
N ARG A 77 -0.18 0.07 -3.35
CA ARG A 77 -0.94 -0.99 -2.65
C ARG A 77 -2.14 -0.42 -1.88
N VAL A 78 -1.95 0.70 -1.17
CA VAL A 78 -2.98 1.31 -0.30
C VAL A 78 -4.06 2.05 -1.08
N PHE A 79 -3.78 2.56 -2.27
CA PHE A 79 -4.78 3.20 -3.12
C PHE A 79 -5.28 2.31 -4.26
N GLY A 80 -4.64 1.16 -4.47
CA GLY A 80 -5.04 0.23 -5.53
C GLY A 80 -4.78 0.79 -6.93
N ILE A 81 -3.74 1.63 -7.10
CA ILE A 81 -3.44 2.32 -8.36
C ILE A 81 -2.97 1.35 -9.45
N PHE A 82 -2.52 0.13 -9.10
CA PHE A 82 -2.32 -0.94 -10.09
C PHE A 82 -3.65 -1.67 -10.38
N PRO A 83 -4.21 -1.58 -11.60
CA PRO A 83 -5.42 -2.29 -11.99
C PRO A 83 -5.19 -3.79 -12.31
N ILE A 84 -3.94 -4.28 -12.24
CA ILE A 84 -3.58 -5.62 -12.72
C ILE A 84 -4.27 -6.73 -11.91
N PHE A 85 -4.54 -6.48 -10.62
CA PHE A 85 -5.24 -7.39 -9.71
C PHE A 85 -6.40 -6.66 -9.00
N GLY A 86 -7.25 -5.95 -9.76
CA GLY A 86 -8.46 -5.33 -9.20
C GLY A 86 -9.43 -6.37 -8.63
N SER A 87 -10.42 -5.93 -7.84
CA SER A 87 -11.37 -6.85 -7.18
C SER A 87 -12.04 -7.83 -8.16
N ASN A 88 -12.25 -7.43 -9.41
CA ASN A 88 -12.75 -8.31 -10.48
C ASN A 88 -11.86 -9.53 -10.76
N TRP A 89 -10.53 -9.39 -10.70
CA TRP A 89 -9.62 -10.53 -10.85
C TRP A 89 -9.70 -11.45 -9.63
N GLU A 90 -9.77 -10.87 -8.43
CA GLU A 90 -9.84 -11.60 -7.18
C GLU A 90 -11.15 -12.40 -7.08
N GLU A 91 -12.28 -11.77 -7.42
CA GLU A 91 -13.61 -12.40 -7.51
C GLU A 91 -13.61 -13.54 -8.54
N ARG A 92 -13.00 -13.31 -9.72
CA ARG A 92 -12.84 -14.36 -10.76
C ARG A 92 -12.05 -15.55 -10.25
N LYS A 93 -10.95 -15.33 -9.53
CA LYS A 93 -10.12 -16.42 -9.03
C LYS A 93 -10.78 -17.19 -7.91
N ILE A 94 -11.47 -16.51 -7.00
CA ILE A 94 -12.27 -17.17 -5.97
C ILE A 94 -13.34 -18.05 -6.62
N GLN A 95 -14.05 -17.54 -7.63
CA GLN A 95 -15.05 -18.31 -8.35
C GLN A 95 -14.43 -19.53 -9.04
N GLU A 96 -13.28 -19.37 -9.70
CA GLU A 96 -12.55 -20.47 -10.35
C GLU A 96 -12.14 -21.58 -9.37
N TYR A 97 -11.68 -21.23 -8.16
CA TYR A 97 -11.35 -22.22 -7.13
C TYR A 97 -12.60 -22.95 -6.60
N MET A 98 -13.69 -22.21 -6.35
CA MET A 98 -14.96 -22.79 -5.90
C MET A 98 -15.57 -23.75 -6.93
N ASP A 99 -15.47 -23.42 -8.22
CA ASP A 99 -15.97 -24.25 -9.30
C ASP A 99 -15.11 -25.51 -9.47
N ARG A 100 -13.78 -25.42 -9.30
CA ARG A 100 -12.88 -26.59 -9.27
C ARG A 100 -13.18 -27.52 -8.09
N ASP A 101 -13.37 -26.99 -6.88
CA ASP A 101 -13.70 -27.78 -5.69
C ASP A 101 -15.03 -28.55 -5.86
N ARG A 102 -16.04 -27.92 -6.48
CA ARG A 102 -17.31 -28.59 -6.82
C ARG A 102 -17.09 -29.72 -7.82
N ALA A 103 -16.37 -29.44 -8.91
CA ALA A 103 -16.08 -30.42 -9.95
C ALA A 103 -15.26 -31.62 -9.43
N GLU A 104 -14.35 -31.39 -8.47
CA GLU A 104 -13.65 -32.49 -7.80
C GLU A 104 -14.60 -33.31 -6.92
N LYS A 105 -15.45 -32.67 -6.11
CA LYS A 105 -16.42 -33.39 -5.26
C LYS A 105 -17.38 -34.27 -6.07
N ASP A 106 -17.89 -33.77 -7.19
CA ASP A 106 -18.81 -34.50 -8.07
C ASP A 106 -18.13 -35.69 -8.77
N LYS A 107 -16.79 -35.72 -8.83
CA LYS A 107 -16.02 -36.82 -9.43
C LYS A 107 -15.86 -38.03 -8.49
N TYR A 108 -16.04 -37.84 -7.19
CA TYR A 108 -15.90 -38.87 -6.16
C TYR A 108 -17.24 -39.32 -5.56
N LEU A 109 -18.36 -38.79 -6.08
CA LEU A 109 -19.73 -39.21 -5.78
C LEU A 109 -20.28 -40.05 -6.95
#